data_AF-A0A7C4PUY4-F1
#
_entry.id   AF-A0A7C4PUY4-F1
#
_cell.length_a   1.000
_cell.length_b   1.000
_cell.length_c   1.000
_cell.angle_alpha   90.00
_cell.angle_beta   90.00
_cell.angle_gamma   90.00
#
_symmetry.space_group_name_H-M   'P 1'
#
loop_
_entity.id
_entity.type
_entity.pdbx_description
1 polymer ?
#
loop_
_entity_poly.entity_id
_entity_poly.type
_entity_poly.pdbx_seq_one_letter_code
_entity_poly.pdbx_strand_id
1 'polypeptide(L)'
;MKPVWTSVFRTAGALLITLAFAVVQRLTGPTHPWRGDVEVGSVRVACHMPRSEDSGRAAEVRLRDPARGANATLVFRRFPTGDPLTAVPFARDGEVLSAALPTAPPAGKLEYQVRLEAGGQTRLVPERAAIIRYKGAVPAAVLIAHVLCIFLGLFFAGRCALSAAAGAPSRRDAWLGLAGLFLGGLVLGPIVQKYAFGAFWTGFPLGSDLTDTKTLFAVIAWAATAWFVRGQRPLARWAALAGFALVLIAFGIPHSLYGSQLDWSTVP
;
A
#
# COMPACT_ATOMS: atom_id res chain seq x y z
N MET A 1 3.34 24.71 -36.60
CA MET A 1 4.13 24.41 -35.37
C MET A 1 3.18 24.43 -34.19
N LYS A 2 3.08 23.35 -33.40
CA LYS A 2 2.27 23.38 -32.17
C LYS A 2 2.98 24.28 -31.14
N PRO A 3 2.30 25.24 -30.50
CA PRO A 3 2.96 26.18 -29.60
C PRO A 3 3.59 25.45 -28.42
N VAL A 4 4.85 25.80 -28.09
CA VAL A 4 5.67 25.18 -27.03
C VAL A 4 4.90 25.10 -25.69
N TRP A 5 4.08 26.12 -25.40
CA TRP A 5 3.19 26.21 -24.25
C TRP A 5 2.23 25.02 -24.08
N THR A 6 1.75 24.43 -25.18
CA THR A 6 0.87 23.24 -25.10
C THR A 6 1.63 22.00 -24.63
N SER A 7 2.93 21.90 -24.91
CA SER A 7 3.78 20.81 -24.40
C SER A 7 4.08 21.00 -22.90
N VAL A 8 4.38 22.23 -22.49
CA VAL A 8 4.64 22.58 -21.09
C VAL A 8 3.41 22.30 -20.23
N PHE A 9 2.22 22.76 -20.65
CA PHE A 9 0.98 22.54 -19.91
C PHE A 9 0.66 21.05 -19.72
N ARG A 10 0.80 20.23 -20.77
CA ARG A 10 0.58 18.78 -20.69
C ARG A 10 1.59 18.10 -19.75
N THR A 11 2.83 18.57 -19.76
CA THR A 11 3.89 18.08 -18.87
C THR A 11 3.55 18.40 -17.41
N ALA A 12 3.22 19.65 -17.13
CA ALA A 12 2.86 20.12 -15.80
C ALA A 12 1.60 19.41 -15.29
N GLY A 13 0.55 19.31 -16.12
CA GLY A 13 -0.69 18.60 -15.76
C GLY A 13 -0.45 17.13 -15.44
N ALA A 14 0.33 16.41 -16.25
CA ALA A 14 0.65 15.01 -15.98
C ALA A 14 1.49 14.85 -14.70
N LEU A 15 2.43 15.77 -14.45
CA LEU A 15 3.22 15.77 -13.22
C LEU A 15 2.32 15.99 -11.99
N LEU A 16 1.43 16.99 -12.04
CA LEU A 16 0.48 17.26 -10.96
C LEU A 16 -0.41 16.07 -10.66
N ILE A 17 -0.98 15.42 -11.68
CA ILE A 17 -1.79 14.21 -11.51
C ILE A 17 -0.96 13.10 -10.85
N THR A 18 0.27 12.87 -11.33
CA THR A 18 1.16 11.83 -10.80
C THR A 18 1.52 12.08 -9.34
N LEU A 19 1.86 13.32 -8.98
CA LEU A 19 2.21 13.71 -7.62
C LEU A 19 1.00 13.65 -6.67
N ALA A 20 -0.16 14.14 -7.11
CA ALA A 20 -1.41 14.02 -6.35
C ALA A 20 -1.71 12.55 -6.04
N PHE A 21 -1.50 11.68 -7.02
CA PHE A 21 -1.68 10.25 -6.84
C PHE A 21 -0.69 9.64 -5.85
N ALA A 22 0.58 10.03 -5.92
CA ALA A 22 1.60 9.61 -4.98
C ALA A 22 1.23 9.97 -3.53
N VAL A 23 0.70 11.19 -3.33
CA VAL A 23 0.24 11.66 -2.01
C VAL A 23 -0.96 10.84 -1.53
N VAL A 24 -1.97 10.64 -2.38
CA VAL A 24 -3.16 9.84 -2.01
C VAL A 24 -2.76 8.41 -1.64
N GLN A 25 -1.93 7.75 -2.46
CA GLN A 25 -1.43 6.40 -2.17
C GLN A 25 -0.63 6.35 -0.88
N ARG A 26 0.18 7.38 -0.62
CA ARG A 26 0.89 7.48 0.64
C ARG A 26 -0.11 7.59 1.78
N LEU A 27 -1.15 8.41 1.70
CA LEU A 27 -2.09 8.64 2.82
C LEU A 27 -3.04 7.45 3.08
N THR A 28 -3.47 6.73 2.04
CA THR A 28 -4.44 5.63 2.15
C THR A 28 -3.78 4.26 2.33
N GLY A 29 -2.45 4.22 2.44
CA GLY A 29 -1.68 2.99 2.59
C GLY A 29 -2.07 2.19 3.86
N PRO A 30 -2.21 0.86 3.74
CA PRO A 30 -2.61 -0.04 4.84
C PRO A 30 -1.53 -0.18 5.93
N THR A 31 -0.29 0.21 5.62
CA THR A 31 0.90 0.06 6.47
C THR A 31 1.05 1.20 7.47
N HIS A 32 0.25 2.27 7.37
CA HIS A 32 0.32 3.39 8.31
C HIS A 32 0.02 2.92 9.72
N PRO A 33 0.83 3.26 10.74
CA PRO A 33 0.46 2.93 12.11
C PRO A 33 -0.90 3.56 12.44
N TRP A 34 -1.72 2.85 13.20
CA TRP A 34 -2.86 3.49 13.84
C TRP A 34 -2.32 4.39 14.95
N ARG A 35 -2.71 5.65 14.89
CA ARG A 35 -2.35 6.68 15.87
C ARG A 35 -3.64 7.35 16.33
N GLY A 36 -3.81 7.47 17.63
CA GLY A 36 -4.98 8.08 18.21
C GLY A 36 -4.78 8.31 19.68
N ASP A 37 -5.46 9.34 20.18
CA ASP A 37 -5.55 9.57 21.61
C ASP A 37 -6.79 8.86 22.13
N VAL A 38 -6.62 8.13 23.23
CA VAL A 38 -7.72 7.42 23.88
C VAL A 38 -7.89 7.96 25.27
N GLU A 39 -9.13 8.30 25.59
CA GLU A 39 -9.54 8.65 26.95
C GLU A 39 -10.04 7.38 27.66
N VAL A 40 -9.48 7.12 28.84
CA VAL A 40 -9.91 6.09 29.79
C VAL A 40 -9.95 6.72 31.18
N GLY A 41 -11.14 6.82 31.77
CA GLY A 41 -11.37 7.66 32.95
C GLY A 41 -11.11 9.13 32.65
N SER A 42 -10.29 9.79 33.48
CA SER A 42 -9.84 11.17 33.29
C SER A 42 -8.49 11.29 32.56
N VAL A 43 -7.96 10.19 32.03
CA VAL A 43 -6.61 10.10 31.48
C VAL A 43 -6.68 9.98 29.96
N ARG A 44 -5.90 10.81 29.28
CA ARG A 44 -5.69 10.75 27.83
C ARG A 44 -4.35 10.08 27.55
N VAL A 45 -4.35 9.04 26.72
CA VAL A 45 -3.16 8.27 26.37
C VAL A 45 -2.96 8.30 24.86
N ALA A 46 -1.78 8.71 24.43
CA ALA A 46 -1.42 8.71 23.01
C ALA A 46 -0.90 7.33 22.60
N CYS A 47 -1.58 6.71 21.64
CA CYS A 47 -1.30 5.34 21.22
C CYS A 47 -0.59 5.30 19.86
N HIS A 48 0.45 4.48 19.75
CA HIS A 48 1.12 4.16 18.50
C HIS A 48 1.10 2.65 18.22
N MET A 49 0.33 2.25 17.21
CA MET A 49 0.05 0.85 16.91
C MET A 49 0.49 0.50 15.49
N PRO A 50 1.62 -0.20 15.31
CA PRO A 50 2.18 -0.52 13.99
C PRO A 50 1.26 -1.46 13.18
N ARG A 51 1.12 -1.20 11.87
CA ARG A 51 0.40 -2.09 10.93
C ARG A 51 1.33 -2.86 9.98
N SER A 52 2.64 -2.60 10.05
CA SER A 52 3.65 -3.37 9.33
C SER A 52 4.99 -3.36 10.07
N GLU A 53 5.74 -4.45 9.96
CA GLU A 53 7.11 -4.59 10.46
C GLU A 53 7.89 -5.59 9.58
N ASP A 54 9.22 -5.54 9.63
CA ASP A 54 10.05 -6.52 8.94
C ASP A 54 10.09 -7.86 9.69
N SER A 55 10.00 -8.97 8.96
CA SER A 55 10.18 -10.32 9.51
C SER A 55 11.57 -10.46 10.13
N GLY A 56 11.62 -11.06 11.32
CA GLY A 56 12.81 -11.14 12.17
C GLY A 56 12.90 -10.04 13.21
N ARG A 57 11.99 -9.06 13.21
CA ARG A 57 11.92 -7.98 14.21
C ARG A 57 10.61 -8.07 14.99
N ALA A 58 10.70 -7.83 16.29
CA ALA A 58 9.51 -7.66 17.12
C ALA A 58 8.91 -6.28 16.86
N ALA A 59 7.59 -6.19 16.74
CA ALA A 59 6.91 -4.93 16.47
C ALA A 59 6.46 -4.27 17.78
N GLU A 60 7.02 -3.11 18.09
CA GLU A 60 6.77 -2.43 19.35
C GLU A 60 5.49 -1.57 19.30
N VAL A 61 4.62 -1.80 20.28
CA VAL A 61 3.43 -1.01 20.57
C VAL A 61 3.76 -0.07 21.72
N ARG A 62 3.51 1.23 21.54
CA ARG A 62 3.86 2.25 22.53
C ARG A 62 2.64 3.08 22.93
N LEU A 63 2.51 3.34 24.23
CA LEU A 63 1.55 4.25 24.82
C LEU A 63 2.34 5.35 25.54
N ARG A 64 2.11 6.61 25.16
CA ARG A 64 2.78 7.76 25.77
C ARG A 64 1.86 8.48 26.74
N ASP A 65 2.49 9.01 27.78
CA ASP A 65 1.89 9.76 28.88
C ASP A 65 0.76 9.00 29.61
N PRO A 66 0.86 7.67 29.86
CA PRO A 66 -0.14 6.98 30.65
C PRO A 66 0.02 7.38 32.12
N ALA A 67 -1.09 7.76 32.76
CA ALA A 67 -1.13 8.08 34.19
C ALA A 67 -0.44 6.99 35.04
N ARG A 68 0.11 7.36 36.21
CA ARG A 68 0.93 6.46 37.03
C ARG A 68 0.21 5.18 37.48
N GLY A 69 -1.11 5.19 37.58
CA GLY A 69 -1.93 4.02 37.90
C GLY A 69 -2.51 3.29 36.68
N ALA A 70 -2.17 3.71 35.46
CA ALA A 70 -2.63 3.05 34.24
C ALA A 70 -1.78 1.82 33.93
N ASN A 71 -2.46 0.71 33.67
CA ASN A 71 -1.87 -0.55 33.23
C ASN A 71 -2.36 -0.88 31.82
N ALA A 72 -1.55 -1.61 31.06
CA ALA A 72 -1.93 -2.04 29.73
C ALA A 72 -1.49 -3.48 29.48
N THR A 73 -2.32 -4.22 28.75
CA THR A 73 -2.02 -5.57 28.27
C THR A 73 -2.21 -5.63 26.77
N LEU A 74 -1.17 -6.08 26.06
CA LEU A 74 -1.23 -6.37 24.64
C LEU A 74 -1.89 -7.74 24.47
N VAL A 75 -3.00 -7.80 23.76
CA VAL A 75 -3.68 -9.06 23.42
C VAL A 75 -3.58 -9.29 21.92
N PHE A 76 -3.11 -10.45 21.49
CA PHE A 76 -2.93 -10.75 20.07
C PHE A 76 -3.09 -12.24 19.75
N ARG A 77 -3.29 -12.54 18.47
CA ARG A 77 -3.20 -13.91 17.93
C ARG A 77 -2.81 -13.88 16.45
N ARG A 78 -2.53 -15.06 15.90
CA ARG A 78 -2.29 -15.24 14.47
C ARG A 78 -3.55 -14.91 13.67
N PHE A 79 -3.40 -14.30 12.50
CA PHE A 79 -4.51 -13.95 11.62
C PHE A 79 -4.34 -14.57 10.22
N PRO A 80 -5.38 -15.17 9.64
CA PRO A 80 -6.67 -15.49 10.24
C PRO A 80 -6.62 -16.88 10.90
N THR A 81 -6.70 -16.94 12.22
CA THR A 81 -6.85 -18.21 12.94
C THR A 81 -7.88 -18.06 14.06
N GLY A 82 -8.37 -19.20 14.55
CA GLY A 82 -9.19 -19.29 15.76
C GLY A 82 -8.36 -19.44 17.04
N ASP A 83 -7.05 -19.17 16.99
CA ASP A 83 -6.16 -19.40 18.13
C ASP A 83 -6.61 -18.61 19.37
N PRO A 84 -6.30 -19.11 20.59
CA PRO A 84 -6.52 -18.34 21.80
C PRO A 84 -5.68 -17.06 21.79
N LEU A 85 -6.25 -15.99 22.36
CA LEU A 85 -5.53 -14.73 22.53
C LEU A 85 -4.37 -14.90 23.50
N THR A 86 -3.19 -14.48 23.08
CA THR A 86 -2.00 -14.35 23.93
C THR A 86 -1.99 -12.97 24.56
N ALA A 87 -1.71 -12.90 25.85
CA ALA A 87 -1.65 -11.65 26.61
C ALA A 87 -0.20 -11.37 27.05
N VAL A 88 0.29 -10.15 26.76
CA VAL A 88 1.62 -9.68 27.16
C VAL A 88 1.46 -8.37 27.93
N PRO A 89 1.89 -8.29 29.20
CA PRO A 89 1.82 -7.06 29.97
C PRO A 89 2.77 -6.02 29.37
N PHE A 90 2.36 -4.75 29.40
CA PHE A 90 3.25 -3.65 29.05
C PHE A 90 4.29 -3.41 30.15
N ALA A 91 5.52 -3.14 29.74
CA ALA A 91 6.57 -2.64 30.62
C ALA A 91 6.51 -1.11 30.70
N ARG A 92 6.73 -0.55 31.89
CA ARG A 92 6.78 0.90 32.10
C ARG A 92 8.22 1.37 32.13
N ASP A 93 8.51 2.39 31.32
CA ASP A 93 9.76 3.14 31.31
C ASP A 93 9.42 4.65 31.34
N GLY A 94 9.45 5.23 32.55
CA GLY A 94 9.04 6.62 32.80
C GLY A 94 7.59 6.90 32.36
N GLU A 95 7.45 7.76 31.37
CA GLU A 95 6.17 8.21 30.78
C GLU A 95 5.74 7.35 29.57
N VAL A 96 6.40 6.21 29.34
CA VAL A 96 6.06 5.31 28.24
C VAL A 96 5.71 3.93 28.80
N LEU A 97 4.59 3.39 28.33
CA LEU A 97 4.31 1.95 28.41
C LEU A 97 4.61 1.34 27.03
N SER A 98 5.38 0.26 26.99
CA SER A 98 5.61 -0.49 25.75
C SER A 98 5.45 -2.00 25.92
N ALA A 99 5.01 -2.64 24.84
CA ALA A 99 4.98 -4.09 24.68
C ALA A 99 5.34 -4.44 23.23
N ALA A 100 5.82 -5.65 22.99
CA ALA A 100 6.20 -6.07 21.65
C ALA A 100 5.35 -7.25 21.17
N LEU A 101 4.85 -7.14 19.94
CA LEU A 101 4.32 -8.29 19.21
C LEU A 101 5.49 -9.17 18.76
N PRO A 102 5.37 -10.51 18.85
CA PRO A 102 6.42 -11.39 18.37
C PRO A 102 6.57 -11.24 16.86
N THR A 103 7.78 -11.54 16.36
CA THR A 103 8.02 -11.60 14.91
C THR A 103 7.15 -12.68 14.26
N ALA A 104 6.82 -12.51 12.98
CA ALA A 104 6.23 -13.55 12.15
C ALA A 104 6.98 -13.72 10.82
N PRO A 105 6.84 -14.87 10.14
CA PRO A 105 7.36 -15.06 8.79
C PRO A 105 6.77 -14.04 7.79
N PRO A 106 7.42 -13.85 6.63
CA PRO A 106 6.89 -12.98 5.57
C PRO A 106 5.46 -13.36 5.19
N ALA A 107 4.61 -12.36 4.95
CA ALA A 107 3.15 -12.48 4.74
C ALA A 107 2.34 -12.96 5.97
N GLY A 108 3.01 -13.27 7.09
CA GLY A 108 2.38 -13.52 8.38
C GLY A 108 1.65 -12.28 8.87
N LYS A 109 0.45 -12.48 9.41
CA LYS A 109 -0.36 -11.41 10.00
C LYS A 109 -0.71 -11.76 11.44
N LEU A 110 -0.65 -10.77 12.32
CA LEU A 110 -1.19 -10.90 13.67
C LEU A 110 -2.32 -9.88 13.82
N GLU A 111 -3.42 -10.30 14.43
CA GLU A 111 -4.43 -9.35 14.90
C GLU A 111 -4.22 -9.07 16.38
N TYR A 112 -4.36 -7.81 16.78
CA TYR A 112 -4.05 -7.39 18.15
C TYR A 112 -4.81 -6.15 18.59
N GLN A 113 -4.96 -6.02 19.90
CA GLN A 113 -5.52 -4.88 20.62
C GLN A 113 -4.72 -4.63 21.90
N VAL A 114 -4.86 -3.43 22.44
CA VAL A 114 -4.40 -3.07 23.77
C VAL A 114 -5.60 -3.00 24.69
N ARG A 115 -5.59 -3.79 25.76
CA ARG A 115 -6.49 -3.62 26.89
C ARG A 115 -5.85 -2.61 27.83
N LEU A 116 -6.39 -1.40 27.85
CA LEU A 116 -5.95 -0.29 28.70
C LEU A 116 -6.85 -0.21 29.93
N GLU A 117 -6.25 -0.16 31.10
CA GLU A 117 -6.92 -0.11 32.40
C GLU A 117 -6.45 1.12 33.17
N ALA A 118 -7.37 2.03 33.50
CA ALA A 118 -7.07 3.24 34.25
C ALA A 118 -8.30 3.70 35.06
N GLY A 119 -8.09 4.10 36.32
CA GLY A 119 -9.16 4.66 37.16
C GLY A 119 -10.36 3.72 37.36
N GLY A 120 -10.14 2.41 37.38
CA GLY A 120 -11.20 1.40 37.50
C GLY A 120 -12.00 1.14 36.21
N GLN A 121 -11.62 1.76 35.08
CA GLN A 121 -12.21 1.52 33.77
C GLN A 121 -11.26 0.73 32.87
N THR A 122 -11.84 -0.09 31.99
CA THR A 122 -11.11 -0.88 30.98
C THR A 122 -11.60 -0.53 29.58
N ARG A 123 -10.68 -0.31 28.64
CA ARG A 123 -10.99 -0.04 27.23
C ARG A 123 -10.09 -0.84 26.30
N LEU A 124 -10.64 -1.32 25.19
CA LEU A 124 -9.88 -1.95 24.09
C LEU A 124 -9.53 -0.91 23.03
N VAL A 125 -8.26 -0.93 22.61
CA VAL A 125 -7.70 0.05 21.67
C VAL A 125 -6.90 -0.66 20.57
N PRO A 126 -7.17 -0.39 19.28
CA PRO A 126 -8.39 0.22 18.76
C PRO A 126 -9.62 -0.68 19.01
N GLU A 127 -10.83 -0.11 18.91
CA GLU A 127 -12.10 -0.84 19.12
C GLU A 127 -12.24 -2.07 18.21
N ARG A 128 -11.79 -1.97 16.96
CA ARG A 128 -11.61 -3.10 16.05
C ARG A 128 -10.14 -3.48 16.02
N ALA A 129 -9.81 -4.76 16.22
CA ALA A 129 -8.44 -5.23 16.26
C ALA A 129 -7.61 -4.73 15.06
N ALA A 130 -6.43 -4.21 15.38
CA ALA A 130 -5.45 -3.84 14.38
C ALA A 130 -4.83 -5.12 13.81
N ILE A 131 -4.58 -5.14 12.50
CA ILE A 131 -3.84 -6.22 11.85
C ILE A 131 -2.47 -5.69 11.48
N ILE A 132 -1.42 -6.31 12.03
CA ILE A 132 -0.05 -6.10 11.58
C ILE A 132 0.31 -7.14 10.53
N ARG A 133 1.03 -6.73 9.48
CA ARG A 133 1.57 -7.62 8.45
C ARG A 133 3.10 -7.57 8.44
N TYR A 134 3.72 -8.73 8.52
CA TYR A 134 5.17 -8.89 8.42
C TYR A 134 5.62 -9.05 6.97
N LYS A 135 6.75 -8.46 6.63
CA LYS A 135 7.35 -8.52 5.29
C LYS A 135 8.85 -8.82 5.35
N GLY A 136 9.38 -9.48 4.34
CA GLY A 136 10.81 -9.61 4.14
C GLY A 136 11.46 -8.27 3.75
N ALA A 137 12.77 -8.17 3.98
CA ALA A 137 13.56 -7.02 3.57
C ALA A 137 13.65 -6.97 2.03
N VAL A 138 13.29 -5.82 1.45
CA VAL A 138 13.39 -5.56 0.02
C VAL A 138 14.61 -4.68 -0.25
N PRO A 139 15.55 -5.09 -1.12
CA PRO A 139 16.68 -4.26 -1.49
C PRO A 139 16.25 -2.87 -1.98
N ALA A 140 16.84 -1.82 -1.42
CA ALA A 140 16.44 -0.43 -1.71
C ALA A 140 16.53 -0.11 -3.21
N ALA A 141 17.57 -0.59 -3.89
CA ALA A 141 17.74 -0.39 -5.34
C ALA A 141 16.57 -0.96 -6.15
N VAL A 142 16.09 -2.15 -5.81
CA VAL A 142 14.95 -2.80 -6.47
C VAL A 142 13.66 -2.03 -6.21
N LEU A 143 13.44 -1.62 -4.95
CA LEU A 143 12.26 -0.83 -4.58
C LEU A 143 12.25 0.55 -5.29
N ILE A 144 13.38 1.25 -5.31
CA ILE A 144 13.53 2.54 -5.99
C ILE A 144 13.27 2.37 -7.49
N ALA A 145 13.86 1.35 -8.13
CA ALA A 145 13.64 1.08 -9.54
C ALA A 145 12.16 0.79 -9.85
N HIS A 146 11.51 -0.05 -9.04
CA HIS A 146 10.08 -0.37 -9.16
C HIS A 146 9.21 0.90 -9.12
N VAL A 147 9.40 1.69 -8.06
CA VAL A 147 8.63 2.92 -7.82
C VAL A 147 8.86 3.94 -8.94
N LEU A 148 10.11 4.12 -9.38
CA LEU A 148 10.45 5.01 -10.48
C LEU A 148 9.74 4.58 -11.78
N CYS A 149 9.78 3.29 -12.14
CA CYS A 149 9.12 2.78 -13.34
C CYS A 149 7.60 2.99 -13.31
N ILE A 150 6.95 2.74 -12.17
CA ILE A 150 5.50 2.98 -12.01
C ILE A 150 5.18 4.47 -12.19
N PHE A 151 5.91 5.38 -11.53
CA PHE A 151 5.64 6.81 -11.64
C PHE A 151 5.95 7.38 -13.02
N LEU A 152 7.01 6.93 -13.67
CA LEU A 152 7.28 7.29 -15.07
C LEU A 152 6.19 6.75 -15.99
N GLY A 153 5.75 5.52 -15.78
CA GLY A 153 4.63 4.91 -16.50
C GLY A 153 3.35 5.75 -16.39
N LEU A 154 2.97 6.10 -15.16
CA LEU A 154 1.79 6.93 -14.88
C LEU A 154 1.91 8.34 -15.48
N PHE A 155 3.10 8.95 -15.38
CA PHE A 155 3.38 10.26 -15.95
C PHE A 155 3.23 10.28 -17.47
N PHE A 156 3.87 9.35 -18.19
CA PHE A 156 3.74 9.27 -19.64
C PHE A 156 2.32 8.87 -20.07
N ALA A 157 1.65 8.02 -19.29
CA ALA A 157 0.24 7.70 -19.54
C ALA A 157 -0.66 8.95 -19.44
N GLY A 158 -0.47 9.77 -18.40
CA GLY A 158 -1.18 11.03 -18.22
C GLY A 158 -0.89 12.04 -19.33
N ARG A 159 0.38 12.17 -19.75
CA ARG A 159 0.76 13.01 -20.90
C ARG A 159 0.06 12.58 -22.19
N CYS A 160 -0.03 11.26 -22.41
CA CYS A 160 -0.74 10.71 -23.56
C CYS A 160 -2.23 11.07 -23.52
N ALA A 161 -2.89 10.89 -22.37
CA ALA A 161 -4.30 11.22 -22.16
C ALA A 161 -4.59 12.71 -22.35
N LEU A 162 -3.75 13.59 -21.79
CA LEU A 162 -3.89 15.05 -21.99
C LEU A 162 -3.67 15.44 -23.46
N SER A 163 -2.74 14.78 -24.16
CA SER A 163 -2.55 14.98 -25.60
C SER A 163 -3.76 14.48 -26.41
N ALA A 164 -4.37 13.38 -25.99
CA ALA A 164 -5.60 12.84 -26.57
C ALA A 164 -6.80 13.78 -26.35
N ALA A 165 -6.93 14.39 -25.18
CA ALA A 165 -7.95 15.40 -24.91
C ALA A 165 -7.84 16.60 -25.86
N ALA A 166 -6.60 16.98 -26.22
CA ALA A 166 -6.31 17.99 -27.23
C ALA A 166 -6.43 17.49 -28.69
N GLY A 167 -6.99 16.29 -28.90
CA GLY A 167 -7.26 15.72 -30.23
C GLY A 167 -6.07 15.02 -30.90
N ALA A 168 -4.91 14.94 -30.25
CA ALA A 168 -3.70 14.38 -30.84
C ALA A 168 -2.93 13.48 -29.84
N PRO A 169 -3.39 12.23 -29.62
CA PRO A 169 -2.70 11.30 -28.73
C PRO A 169 -1.24 11.08 -29.17
N SER A 170 -0.34 11.05 -28.20
CA SER A 170 1.10 10.93 -28.45
C SER A 170 1.52 9.46 -28.43
N ARG A 171 1.94 8.93 -29.59
CA ARG A 171 2.44 7.56 -29.70
C ARG A 171 3.64 7.32 -28.80
N ARG A 172 4.58 8.27 -28.74
CA ARG A 172 5.77 8.16 -27.89
C ARG A 172 5.37 8.03 -26.42
N ASP A 173 4.50 8.93 -25.93
CA ASP A 173 4.05 8.90 -24.54
C ASP A 173 3.24 7.62 -24.23
N ALA A 174 2.43 7.13 -25.16
CA ALA A 174 1.70 5.87 -25.00
C ALA A 174 2.63 4.66 -24.78
N TRP A 175 3.68 4.53 -25.61
CA TRP A 175 4.64 3.44 -25.50
C TRP A 175 5.58 3.59 -24.29
N LEU A 176 6.01 4.80 -23.94
CA LEU A 176 6.78 5.03 -22.72
C LEU A 176 5.94 4.75 -21.46
N GLY A 177 4.66 5.12 -21.48
CA GLY A 177 3.71 4.77 -20.42
C GLY A 177 3.58 3.26 -20.27
N LEU A 178 3.43 2.54 -21.39
CA LEU A 178 3.34 1.07 -21.39
C LEU A 178 4.63 0.44 -20.86
N ALA A 179 5.79 0.89 -21.32
CA ALA A 179 7.08 0.37 -20.86
C ALA A 179 7.25 0.58 -19.35
N GLY A 180 6.93 1.77 -18.82
CA GLY A 180 7.01 2.06 -17.39
C GLY A 180 6.05 1.21 -16.57
N LEU A 181 4.78 1.10 -16.99
CA LEU A 181 3.78 0.29 -16.31
C LEU A 181 4.10 -1.22 -16.38
N PHE A 182 4.59 -1.71 -17.51
CA PHE A 182 4.98 -3.11 -17.67
C PHE A 182 6.21 -3.45 -16.82
N LEU A 183 7.30 -2.68 -16.95
CA LEU A 183 8.53 -2.92 -16.21
C LEU A 183 8.32 -2.72 -14.71
N GLY A 184 7.62 -1.65 -14.32
CA GLY A 184 7.28 -1.40 -12.92
C GLY A 184 6.32 -2.46 -12.37
N GLY A 185 5.24 -2.75 -13.07
CA GLY A 185 4.12 -3.54 -12.57
C GLY A 185 4.26 -5.05 -12.73
N LEU A 186 4.72 -5.53 -13.88
CA LEU A 186 4.77 -6.96 -14.21
C LEU A 186 6.17 -7.58 -14.20
N VAL A 187 7.22 -6.76 -14.02
CA VAL A 187 8.60 -7.25 -13.88
C VAL A 187 9.11 -6.95 -12.47
N LEU A 188 9.29 -5.67 -12.14
CA LEU A 188 9.85 -5.25 -10.86
C LEU A 188 8.87 -5.47 -9.69
N GLY A 189 7.55 -5.34 -9.92
CA GLY A 189 6.50 -5.61 -8.94
C GLY A 189 6.60 -7.04 -8.37
N PRO A 190 6.53 -8.09 -9.22
CA PRO A 190 6.77 -9.48 -8.84
C PRO A 190 8.06 -9.72 -8.08
N ILE A 191 9.15 -9.04 -8.48
CA ILE A 191 10.45 -9.17 -7.80
C ILE A 191 10.37 -8.58 -6.37
N VAL A 192 9.80 -7.38 -6.23
CA VAL A 192 9.56 -6.76 -4.90
C VAL A 192 8.69 -7.66 -4.04
N GLN A 193 7.64 -8.25 -4.61
CA GLN A 193 6.74 -9.16 -3.92
C GLN A 193 7.44 -10.45 -3.48
N LYS A 194 8.33 -10.99 -4.31
CA LYS A 194 9.13 -12.17 -3.95
C LYS A 194 10.01 -11.89 -2.73
N TYR A 195 10.67 -10.74 -2.68
CA TYR A 195 11.45 -10.32 -1.51
C TYR A 195 10.57 -10.10 -0.28
N ALA A 196 9.42 -9.46 -0.44
CA ALA A 196 8.55 -9.08 0.67
C ALA A 196 7.73 -10.25 1.24
N PHE A 197 7.31 -11.21 0.41
CA PHE A 197 6.29 -12.20 0.76
C PHE A 197 6.59 -13.62 0.26
N GLY A 198 7.71 -13.85 -0.41
CA GLY A 198 8.12 -15.19 -0.84
C GLY A 198 7.45 -15.71 -2.13
N ALA A 199 6.56 -14.93 -2.76
CA ALA A 199 5.90 -15.28 -4.02
C ALA A 199 6.10 -14.20 -5.09
N PHE A 200 6.27 -14.60 -6.35
CA PHE A 200 6.41 -13.65 -7.47
C PHE A 200 5.06 -13.09 -7.94
N TRP A 201 3.99 -13.86 -7.81
CA TRP A 201 2.67 -13.45 -8.26
C TRP A 201 1.62 -14.21 -7.49
N THR A 202 0.61 -13.50 -7.01
CA THR A 202 -0.51 -14.07 -6.24
C THR A 202 -1.87 -13.56 -6.73
N GLY A 203 -1.92 -12.82 -7.83
CA GLY A 203 -3.17 -12.37 -8.46
C GLY A 203 -3.65 -13.26 -9.60
N PHE A 204 -4.72 -12.84 -10.27
CA PHE A 204 -5.29 -13.53 -11.42
C PHE A 204 -4.22 -13.76 -12.51
N PRO A 205 -4.21 -14.92 -13.20
CA PRO A 205 -5.11 -16.06 -13.02
C PRO A 205 -4.68 -17.07 -11.95
N LEU A 206 -3.52 -16.86 -11.32
CA LEU A 206 -2.89 -17.85 -10.42
C LEU A 206 -3.33 -17.73 -8.95
N GLY A 207 -3.95 -16.61 -8.57
CA GLY A 207 -4.44 -16.37 -7.22
C GLY A 207 -5.44 -15.22 -7.15
N SER A 208 -5.68 -14.71 -5.93
CA SER A 208 -6.72 -13.75 -5.59
C SER A 208 -6.20 -12.39 -5.09
N ASP A 209 -4.89 -12.14 -5.08
CA ASP A 209 -4.34 -10.85 -4.67
C ASP A 209 -4.80 -9.75 -5.62
N LEU A 210 -5.51 -8.79 -5.05
CA LEU A 210 -6.08 -7.65 -5.76
C LEU A 210 -4.99 -6.75 -6.34
N THR A 211 -3.83 -6.65 -5.68
CA THR A 211 -2.73 -5.75 -6.08
C THR A 211 -2.11 -6.21 -7.40
N ASP A 212 -1.86 -7.49 -7.53
CA ASP A 212 -1.33 -8.10 -8.74
C ASP A 212 -2.37 -8.05 -9.86
N THR A 213 -3.61 -8.44 -9.53
CA THR A 213 -4.73 -8.49 -10.47
C THR A 213 -5.02 -7.12 -11.09
N LYS A 214 -5.14 -6.06 -10.27
CA LYS A 214 -5.42 -4.70 -10.78
C LYS A 214 -4.25 -4.17 -11.61
N THR A 215 -3.01 -4.53 -11.26
CA THR A 215 -1.82 -4.14 -12.03
C THR A 215 -1.81 -4.80 -13.41
N LEU A 216 -2.15 -6.09 -13.49
CA LEU A 216 -2.31 -6.79 -14.76
C LEU A 216 -3.36 -6.12 -15.65
N PHE A 217 -4.56 -5.86 -15.12
CA PHE A 217 -5.61 -5.19 -15.89
C PHE A 217 -5.25 -3.77 -16.31
N ALA A 218 -4.54 -3.00 -15.46
CA ALA A 218 -4.04 -1.69 -15.82
C ALA A 218 -3.05 -1.74 -17.00
N VAL A 219 -2.13 -2.71 -16.98
CA VAL A 219 -1.15 -2.91 -18.07
C VAL A 219 -1.83 -3.38 -19.35
N ILE A 220 -2.79 -4.30 -19.27
CA ILE A 220 -3.57 -4.76 -20.43
C ILE A 220 -4.37 -3.61 -21.04
N ALA A 221 -5.09 -2.84 -20.21
CA ALA A 221 -5.85 -1.68 -20.67
C ALA A 221 -4.93 -0.67 -21.36
N TRP A 222 -3.76 -0.40 -20.78
CA TRP A 222 -2.80 0.52 -21.38
C TRP A 222 -2.10 -0.03 -22.63
N ALA A 223 -1.89 -1.35 -22.72
CA ALA A 223 -1.40 -2.00 -23.93
C ALA A 223 -2.40 -1.85 -25.09
N ALA A 224 -3.69 -2.03 -24.82
CA ALA A 224 -4.75 -1.76 -25.79
C ALA A 224 -4.73 -0.29 -26.22
N THR A 225 -4.62 0.65 -25.28
CA THR A 225 -4.44 2.09 -25.60
C THR A 225 -3.25 2.32 -26.53
N ALA A 226 -2.07 1.80 -26.20
CA ALA A 226 -0.86 1.97 -27.01
C ALA A 226 -1.04 1.39 -28.43
N TRP A 227 -1.76 0.29 -28.57
CA TRP A 227 -2.12 -0.31 -29.86
C TRP A 227 -3.04 0.60 -30.70
N PHE A 228 -4.12 1.13 -30.11
CA PHE A 228 -5.03 2.06 -30.81
C PHE A 228 -4.31 3.35 -31.23
N VAL A 229 -3.49 3.91 -30.35
CA VAL A 229 -2.70 5.12 -30.61
C VAL A 229 -1.65 4.88 -31.70
N ARG A 230 -0.98 3.72 -31.70
CA ARG A 230 0.02 3.36 -32.73
C ARG A 230 -0.57 3.42 -34.14
N GLY A 231 -1.78 2.91 -34.33
CA GLY A 231 -2.44 2.83 -35.63
C GLY A 231 -3.22 4.08 -36.04
N GLN A 232 -3.17 5.18 -35.25
CA GLN A 232 -4.04 6.35 -35.42
C GLN A 232 -5.51 5.98 -35.65
N ARG A 233 -5.95 4.92 -34.97
CA ARG A 233 -7.27 4.34 -35.17
C ARG A 233 -8.36 5.36 -34.78
N PRO A 234 -9.58 5.28 -35.33
CA PRO A 234 -10.65 6.25 -35.05
C PRO A 234 -10.96 6.39 -33.56
N LEU A 235 -10.69 5.34 -32.78
CA LEU A 235 -10.91 5.31 -31.33
C LEU A 235 -9.69 5.71 -30.50
N ALA A 236 -8.56 6.11 -31.09
CA ALA A 236 -7.31 6.36 -30.36
C ALA A 236 -7.44 7.42 -29.25
N ARG A 237 -8.23 8.48 -29.49
CA ARG A 237 -8.53 9.50 -28.49
C ARG A 237 -9.27 8.91 -27.29
N TRP A 238 -10.36 8.19 -27.56
CA TRP A 238 -11.20 7.59 -26.52
C TRP A 238 -10.47 6.48 -25.77
N ALA A 239 -9.69 5.65 -26.48
CA ALA A 239 -8.85 4.62 -25.89
C ALA A 239 -7.79 5.20 -24.94
N ALA A 240 -7.21 6.37 -25.25
CA ALA A 240 -6.25 7.02 -24.37
C ALA A 240 -6.90 7.61 -23.11
N LEU A 241 -8.08 8.22 -23.23
CA LEU A 241 -8.80 8.77 -22.09
C LEU A 241 -9.34 7.65 -21.19
N ALA A 242 -10.03 6.67 -21.76
CA ALA A 242 -10.59 5.54 -21.02
C ALA A 242 -9.50 4.67 -20.41
N GLY A 243 -8.43 4.36 -21.16
CA GLY A 243 -7.30 3.59 -20.65
C GLY A 243 -6.61 4.29 -19.48
N PHE A 244 -6.46 5.63 -19.53
CA PHE A 244 -5.85 6.37 -18.42
C PHE A 244 -6.76 6.39 -17.20
N ALA A 245 -8.08 6.55 -17.40
CA ALA A 245 -9.03 6.44 -16.31
C ALA A 245 -8.98 5.05 -15.63
N LEU A 246 -8.90 3.97 -16.41
CA LEU A 246 -8.73 2.61 -15.88
C LEU A 246 -7.41 2.44 -15.09
N VAL A 247 -6.32 3.01 -15.58
CA VAL A 247 -5.03 3.06 -14.86
C VAL A 247 -5.21 3.79 -13.52
N LEU A 248 -5.81 4.98 -13.51
CA LEU A 248 -6.06 5.74 -12.27
C LEU A 248 -6.96 4.99 -11.29
N ILE A 249 -8.01 4.33 -11.77
CA ILE A 249 -8.90 3.50 -10.93
C ILE A 249 -8.11 2.34 -10.34
N ALA A 250 -7.38 1.59 -11.16
CA ALA A 250 -6.61 0.44 -10.73
C ALA A 250 -5.56 0.82 -9.68
N PHE A 251 -4.80 1.88 -9.92
CA PHE A 251 -3.83 2.35 -8.93
C PHE A 251 -4.51 2.99 -7.71
N GLY A 252 -5.76 3.47 -7.82
CA GLY A 252 -6.41 4.32 -6.83
C GLY A 252 -7.00 3.52 -5.68
N ILE A 253 -7.38 2.28 -5.96
CA ILE A 253 -7.73 1.28 -4.96
C ILE A 253 -6.50 1.07 -4.05
N PRO A 254 -6.60 1.27 -2.72
CA PRO A 254 -5.47 1.12 -1.82
C PRO A 254 -4.75 -0.23 -2.00
N HIS A 255 -3.43 -0.20 -2.09
CA HIS A 255 -2.62 -1.42 -2.13
C HIS A 255 -2.89 -2.28 -0.87
N SER A 256 -2.95 -3.61 -1.01
CA SER A 256 -3.19 -4.58 0.08
C SER A 256 -4.62 -4.73 0.64
N LEU A 257 -5.67 -4.18 0.03
CA LEU A 257 -7.00 -4.77 0.22
C LEU A 257 -6.93 -6.21 -0.36
N TYR A 258 -6.86 -7.22 0.51
CA TYR A 258 -6.62 -8.64 0.16
C TYR A 258 -5.22 -8.98 -0.39
N GLY A 259 -4.18 -8.30 0.11
CA GLY A 259 -2.79 -8.67 -0.20
C GLY A 259 -2.38 -10.02 0.38
N SER A 260 -1.31 -10.61 -0.18
CA SER A 260 -0.78 -11.95 0.17
C SER A 260 -0.82 -12.27 1.68
N GLN A 261 -1.26 -13.48 1.99
CA GLN A 261 -1.52 -13.93 3.36
C GLN A 261 -0.86 -15.28 3.57
N LEU A 262 -0.13 -15.42 4.69
CA LEU A 262 0.45 -16.69 5.08
C LEU A 262 -0.65 -17.68 5.46
N ASP A 263 -0.55 -18.91 4.95
CA ASP A 263 -1.33 -20.03 5.43
C ASP A 263 -0.66 -20.62 6.67
N TRP A 264 -1.22 -20.35 7.84
CA TRP A 264 -0.72 -20.84 9.11
C TRP A 264 -0.80 -22.36 9.27
N SER A 265 -1.49 -23.09 8.39
CA SER A 265 -1.44 -24.56 8.38
C SER A 265 -0.13 -25.10 7.80
N THR A 266 0.59 -24.28 7.03
CA THR A 266 1.83 -24.66 6.34
C THR A 266 3.10 -24.34 7.13
N VAL A 267 2.96 -23.67 8.27
CA VAL A 267 4.07 -23.23 9.13
C VAL A 267 3.67 -23.44 10.59
N PRO A 268 4.53 -24.02 11.45
CA PRO A 268 4.22 -24.26 12.86
C PRO A 268 3.85 -22.98 13.64
#